data_AF-A0A3D5SEH5-F1
#
_entry.id   AF-A0A3D5SEH5-F1
#
_cell.length_a   1.000
_cell.length_b   1.000
_cell.length_c   1.000
_cell.angle_alpha   90.00
_cell.angle_beta   90.00
_cell.angle_gamma   90.00
#
_symmetry.space_group_name_H-M   'P 1'
#
loop_
_entity.id
_entity.type
_entity.pdbx_description
1 polymer ?
#
loop_
_entity_poly.entity_id
_entity_poly.type
_entity_poly.pdbx_seq_one_letter_code
_entity_poly.pdbx_strand_id
1 'polypeptide(L)'
;PAPLVLKLLNSAVANAKHNFSIQENNLFIKNIVVEEGQTLKRWMPRAMGRAYPIMKRTCSVKLVLAEFVPTAKLAKKSANPQVVKEEE
;
A
#
# COMPACT_ATOMS: atom_id res chain seq x y z
N PRO A 1 14.99 -6.98 -11.98
CA PRO A 1 14.12 -6.04 -11.23
C PRO A 1 12.75 -6.68 -10.90
N ALA A 2 12.07 -6.25 -9.83
CA ALA A 2 10.83 -6.84 -9.32
C ALA A 2 9.57 -6.10 -9.86
N PRO A 3 8.95 -6.57 -10.97
CA PRO A 3 7.88 -5.82 -11.64
C PRO A 3 6.60 -5.70 -10.80
N LEU A 4 6.31 -6.70 -9.96
CA LEU A 4 5.10 -6.76 -9.14
C LEU A 4 5.09 -5.69 -8.04
N VAL A 5 6.22 -5.49 -7.37
CA VAL A 5 6.33 -4.52 -6.26
C VAL A 5 6.24 -3.09 -6.78
N LEU A 6 6.89 -2.80 -7.92
CA LEU A 6 6.83 -1.48 -8.54
C LEU A 6 5.39 -1.12 -8.96
N LYS A 7 4.67 -2.06 -9.58
CA LYS A 7 3.26 -1.87 -9.95
C LYS A 7 2.40 -1.57 -8.72
N LEU A 8 2.63 -2.30 -7.63
CA LEU A 8 1.90 -2.13 -6.38
C LEU A 8 2.18 -0.75 -5.77
N LEU A 9 3.43 -0.30 -5.74
CA LEU A 9 3.80 1.04 -5.26
C LEU A 9 3.12 2.15 -6.07
N ASN A 10 3.19 2.09 -7.40
CA ASN A 10 2.56 3.08 -8.26
C ASN A 10 1.05 3.14 -8.05
N SER A 11 0.41 1.98 -7.89
CA SER A 11 -1.02 1.89 -7.57
C SER A 11 -1.35 2.48 -6.20
N ALA A 12 -0.51 2.25 -5.19
CA ALA A 12 -0.72 2.76 -3.85
C ALA A 12 -0.57 4.29 -3.79
N VAL A 13 0.42 4.85 -4.48
CA VAL A 13 0.60 6.31 -4.61
C VAL A 13 -0.59 6.94 -5.33
N ALA A 14 -1.07 6.34 -6.42
CA ALA A 14 -2.24 6.82 -7.15
C ALA A 14 -3.50 6.84 -6.26
N ASN A 15 -3.71 5.78 -5.47
CA ASN A 15 -4.84 5.70 -4.53
C ASN A 15 -4.75 6.76 -3.42
N ALA A 16 -3.56 7.02 -2.89
CA ALA A 16 -3.35 8.05 -1.87
C ALA A 16 -3.66 9.46 -2.42
N LYS A 17 -3.25 9.73 -3.65
CA LYS A 17 -3.51 11.01 -4.34
C LYS A 17 -4.99 11.21 -4.67
N HIS A 18 -5.65 10.19 -5.22
CA HIS A 18 -7.03 10.31 -5.68
C HIS A 18 -8.05 10.33 -4.53
N ASN A 19 -7.90 9.46 -3.54
CA ASN A 19 -8.93 9.29 -2.49
C ASN A 19 -8.68 10.19 -1.27
N PHE A 20 -7.42 10.51 -0.97
CA PHE A 20 -7.06 11.27 0.24
C PHE A 20 -6.41 12.62 -0.08
N SER A 21 -6.20 12.97 -1.36
CA SER A 21 -5.59 14.24 -1.81
C SER A 21 -4.23 14.54 -1.17
N ILE A 22 -3.49 13.48 -0.82
CA ILE A 22 -2.18 13.59 -0.16
C ILE A 22 -1.11 13.81 -1.24
N GLN A 23 -0.14 14.69 -0.95
CA GLN A 23 1.02 14.93 -1.81
C GLN A 23 2.00 13.75 -1.76
N GLU A 24 2.54 13.38 -2.92
CA GLU A 24 3.44 12.22 -3.11
C GLU A 24 4.67 12.28 -2.19
N ASN A 25 5.21 13.49 -1.98
CA ASN A 25 6.39 13.73 -1.16
C ASN A 25 6.15 13.54 0.36
N ASN A 26 4.90 13.52 0.81
CA ASN A 26 4.56 13.36 2.23
C ASN A 26 4.30 11.89 2.61
N LEU A 27 4.32 10.96 1.65
CA LEU A 27 3.99 9.55 1.87
C LEU A 27 5.24 8.72 2.15
N PHE A 28 5.13 7.81 3.11
CA PHE A 28 6.13 6.76 3.34
C PHE A 28 5.49 5.40 3.58
N ILE A 29 6.27 4.35 3.38
CA ILE A 29 5.85 2.98 3.62
C ILE A 29 5.95 2.70 5.12
N LYS A 30 4.79 2.56 5.78
CA LYS A 30 4.74 2.20 7.20
C LYS A 30 4.97 0.71 7.40
N ASN A 31 4.33 -0.12 6.58
CA ASN A 31 4.47 -1.57 6.67
C ASN A 31 4.22 -2.22 5.31
N ILE A 32 4.96 -3.29 5.03
CA ILE A 32 4.73 -4.16 3.90
C ILE A 32 4.76 -5.60 4.39
N VAL A 33 3.67 -6.33 4.19
CA VAL A 33 3.50 -7.71 4.66
C VAL A 33 3.08 -8.58 3.50
N VAL A 34 3.71 -9.75 3.40
CA VAL A 34 3.35 -10.79 2.44
C VAL A 34 2.72 -11.94 3.20
N GLU A 35 1.46 -12.23 2.89
CA GLU A 35 0.71 -13.32 3.48
C GLU A 35 0.54 -14.45 2.47
N GLU A 36 0.31 -15.65 2.98
CA GLU A 36 -0.04 -16.79 2.14
C GLU A 36 -1.42 -16.56 1.51
N GLY A 37 -1.50 -16.75 0.20
CA GLY A 37 -2.73 -16.70 -0.56
C GLY A 37 -3.37 -18.08 -0.71
N GLN A 38 -4.44 -18.15 -1.50
CA GLN A 38 -5.09 -19.44 -1.75
C GLN A 38 -4.13 -20.39 -2.48
N THR A 39 -4.01 -21.61 -1.97
CA THR A 39 -3.22 -22.66 -2.60
C THR A 39 -4.09 -23.48 -3.55
N LEU A 40 -3.77 -23.43 -4.84
CA LEU A 40 -4.47 -24.21 -5.85
C LEU A 40 -3.90 -25.64 -5.89
N LYS A 41 -4.77 -26.63 -5.72
CA LYS A 41 -4.41 -28.04 -5.83
C LYS A 41 -4.51 -28.50 -7.29
N ARG A 42 -3.47 -29.16 -7.79
CA ARG A 42 -3.42 -29.84 -9.10
C ARG A 42 -2.91 -31.26 -8.89
N TRP A 43 -3.19 -32.15 -9.83
CA TRP A 43 -2.73 -33.53 -9.77
C TRP A 43 -1.70 -33.77 -10.86
N MET A 44 -0.64 -34.50 -10.54
CA MET A 44 0.35 -34.96 -11.51
C MET A 44 0.32 -36.49 -11.58
N PRO A 45 0.08 -37.07 -12.76
CA PRO A 45 0.09 -38.52 -12.93
C PRO A 45 1.50 -39.08 -12.70
N ARG A 46 1.56 -40.26 -12.09
CA ARG A 46 2.79 -41.01 -11.78
C ARG A 46 2.60 -42.50 -12.08
N ALA A 47 3.72 -43.23 -12.05
CA ALA A 47 3.76 -44.66 -12.32
C ALA A 47 2.78 -45.45 -11.43
N MET A 48 2.32 -46.60 -11.95
CA MET A 48 1.38 -47.50 -11.27
C MET A 48 0.04 -46.84 -10.89
N GLY A 49 -0.52 -45.99 -11.77
CA GLY A 49 -1.84 -45.37 -11.57
C GLY A 49 -1.92 -44.37 -10.40
N ARG A 50 -0.77 -43.91 -9.89
CA ARG A 50 -0.71 -42.99 -8.76
C ARG A 50 -0.86 -41.54 -9.24
N ALA A 51 -1.46 -40.69 -8.41
CA ALA A 51 -1.53 -39.25 -8.64
C ALA A 51 -1.02 -38.50 -7.40
N TYR A 52 -0.05 -37.60 -7.59
CA TYR A 52 0.49 -36.78 -6.50
C TYR A 52 -0.06 -35.35 -6.58
N PRO A 53 -0.32 -34.70 -5.44
CA PRO A 53 -0.77 -33.32 -5.43
C PRO A 53 0.40 -32.35 -5.71
N ILE A 54 0.20 -31.45 -6.65
CA ILE A 54 1.00 -30.23 -6.82
C ILE A 54 0.21 -29.07 -6.21
N MET A 55 0.82 -28.39 -5.25
CA MET A 55 0.29 -27.18 -4.65
C MET A 55 0.90 -25.96 -5.34
N LYS A 56 0.08 -25.23 -6.11
CA LYS A 56 0.46 -23.92 -6.64
C LYS A 56 0.09 -22.87 -5.59
N ARG A 57 1.09 -22.48 -4.79
CA ARG A 57 0.94 -21.46 -3.74
C ARG A 57 0.90 -20.07 -4.36
N THR A 58 0.03 -19.23 -3.83
CA THR A 58 -0.03 -17.80 -4.16
C THR A 58 0.27 -16.98 -2.91
N CYS A 59 0.46 -15.68 -3.07
CA CYS A 59 0.64 -14.76 -1.95
C CYS A 59 -0.24 -13.51 -2.15
N SER A 60 -0.59 -12.89 -1.04
CA SER A 60 -1.25 -11.57 -1.01
C SER A 60 -0.28 -10.56 -0.41
N VAL A 61 -0.06 -9.45 -1.10
CA VAL A 61 0.86 -8.40 -0.64
C VAL A 61 0.02 -7.23 -0.13
N LYS A 62 0.20 -6.91 1.16
CA LYS A 62 -0.44 -5.76 1.81
C LYS A 62 0.60 -4.67 2.01
N LEU A 63 0.29 -3.46 1.55
CA LEU A 63 1.13 -2.29 1.71
C LEU A 63 0.34 -1.20 2.43
N VAL A 64 0.92 -0.65 3.48
CA VAL A 64 0.34 0.43 4.28
C VAL A 64 1.23 1.66 4.13
N LEU A 65 0.66 2.72 3.59
CA LEU A 65 1.27 4.04 3.53
C LEU A 65 0.85 4.89 4.73
N ALA A 66 1.73 5.77 5.17
CA ALA A 66 1.45 6.77 6.19
C ALA A 66 2.06 8.13 5.77
N GLU A 67 1.62 9.18 6.46
CA GLU A 67 2.10 10.54 6.24
C GLU A 67 3.23 10.88 7.22
N PHE A 68 4.28 11.54 6.74
CA PHE A 68 5.32 12.08 7.62
C PHE A 68 4.77 13.18 8.52
N VAL A 69 4.02 14.12 7.94
CA VAL A 69 3.30 15.16 8.66
C VAL A 69 1.82 14.82 8.65
N PRO A 70 1.18 14.60 9.82
CA PRO A 70 -0.24 14.29 9.87
C PRO A 70 -1.06 15.50 9.39
N THR A 71 -1.86 15.32 8.34
CA THR A 71 -2.73 16.34 7.76
C THR A 71 -3.71 16.92 8.80
N ALA A 72 -4.08 16.14 9.83
CA ALA A 72 -4.88 16.60 10.98
C ALA A 72 -4.24 17.72 11.82
N LYS A 73 -2.90 17.87 11.81
CA LYS A 73 -2.22 19.00 12.48
C LYS A 73 -2.15 20.25 11.60
N LEU A 74 -2.17 20.11 10.27
CA LEU A 74 -2.21 21.23 9.33
C LEU A 74 -3.55 21.98 9.41
N ALA A 75 -4.68 21.26 9.49
CA ALA A 75 -6.00 21.85 9.66
C ALA A 75 -6.20 22.60 10.99
N LYS A 76 -5.52 22.18 12.08
CA LYS A 76 -5.53 22.91 13.37
C LYS A 76 -4.60 24.11 13.39
N LYS A 77 -3.60 24.17 12.51
CA LYS A 77 -2.64 25.29 12.43
C LYS A 77 -3.16 26.45 11.57
N SER A 78 -4.10 26.21 10.65
CA SER A 78 -4.75 27.24 9.83
C SER A 78 -5.93 27.96 10.50
N ALA A 79 -6.30 27.58 11.72
CA ALA A 79 -7.39 28.19 12.50
C ALA A 79 -6.86 29.14 13.60
N ASN A 80 -5.97 30.07 13.24
CA ASN A 80 -5.74 31.25 14.08
C ASN A 80 -6.06 32.53 13.28
N PRO A 81 -7.22 33.17 13.53
CA PRO A 81 -7.55 34.46 12.97
C PRO A 81 -7.07 35.61 13.86
N GLN A 82 -6.46 36.63 13.20
CA GLN A 82 -6.25 38.03 13.60
C GLN A 82 -5.04 38.40 14.48
N VAL A 83 -4.15 39.23 13.92
CA VAL A 83 -4.00 40.64 14.36
C VAL A 83 -3.93 41.53 13.11
N VAL A 84 -4.81 42.54 13.07
CA VAL A 84 -4.88 43.63 12.10
C VAL A 84 -4.38 44.90 12.80
N LYS A 85 -3.53 45.67 12.09
CA LYS A 85 -3.07 47.07 12.28
C LYS A 85 -1.99 47.37 13.33
N GLU A 86 -0.89 47.97 12.84
CA GLU A 86 -0.37 49.34 13.10
C GLU A 86 0.97 49.44 12.35
N GLU A 87 1.06 50.20 11.25
CA GLU A 87 1.60 51.58 11.11
C GLU A 87 2.88 51.56 10.25
N GLU A 88 3.01 52.61 9.42
CA GLU A 88 3.98 52.89 8.32
C GLU A 88 3.82 52.15 6.97
#